data_AF-A7S8U2-F1
#
_entry.id   AF-A7S8U2-F1
#
_cell.length_a   1.000
_cell.length_b   1.000
_cell.length_c   1.000
_cell.angle_alpha   90.00
_cell.angle_beta   90.00
_cell.angle_gamma   90.00
#
_symmetry.space_group_name_H-M   'P 1'
#
loop_
_entity.id
_entity.type
_entity.pdbx_description
1 polymer ?
#
loop_
_entity_poly.entity_id
_entity_poly.type
_entity_poly.pdbx_seq_one_letter_code
_entity_poly.pdbx_strand_id
1 'polypeptide(L)'
;LRTFSYSLITCLAIGDFVSALGLPFILITEHLSSNWIFGQFLCQCLNPTQVVCGMVTTNVHTAISVDRYISVAYPFKGKPKRSRKWLIFLAIWLTAILCALPAFIARKLFEIQLPHRTVNICIEIYSSPNAQHIYSVFLFSVNYLIPILVMAVLYSRIMLLIRSVKHRRRKSTPSYLSDESPCYTGYERKFIRMNIVVMLLFVLCYLPYQVFFLLME
;
A
#
# COMPACT_ATOMS: atom_id res chain seq x y z
N LEU A 1 7.49 18.70 -6.16
CA LEU A 1 6.19 18.20 -5.68
C LEU A 1 5.55 17.34 -6.77
N ARG A 2 4.98 17.91 -7.83
CA ARG A 2 4.35 17.16 -8.94
C ARG A 2 5.14 15.94 -9.45
N THR A 3 6.41 16.11 -9.86
CA THR A 3 7.20 15.00 -10.44
C THR A 3 7.45 13.84 -9.46
N PHE A 4 7.60 14.10 -8.15
CA PHE A 4 7.85 13.03 -7.18
C PHE A 4 6.57 12.24 -6.89
N SER A 5 5.45 12.94 -6.67
CA SER A 5 4.14 12.30 -6.49
C SER A 5 3.72 11.54 -7.75
N TYR A 6 4.01 12.05 -8.95
CA TYR A 6 3.73 11.31 -10.20
C TYR A 6 4.53 10.02 -10.30
N SER A 7 5.82 10.02 -9.96
CA SER A 7 6.61 8.78 -9.93
C SER A 7 6.06 7.77 -8.92
N LEU A 8 5.57 8.22 -7.76
CA LEU A 8 4.89 7.36 -6.78
C LEU A 8 3.59 6.76 -7.35
N ILE A 9 2.77 7.56 -8.03
CA ILE A 9 1.55 7.10 -8.69
C ILE A 9 1.87 6.08 -9.81
N THR A 10 2.97 6.25 -10.54
CA THR A 10 3.40 5.26 -11.53
C THR A 10 3.77 3.93 -10.87
N CYS A 11 4.48 3.95 -9.72
CA CYS A 11 4.74 2.72 -8.97
C CYS A 11 3.45 2.03 -8.50
N LEU A 12 2.46 2.81 -8.06
CA LEU A 12 1.14 2.31 -7.70
C LEU A 12 0.48 1.59 -8.88
N ALA A 13 0.43 2.25 -10.04
CA ALA A 13 -0.17 1.69 -11.25
C ALA A 13 0.52 0.41 -11.73
N ILE A 14 1.84 0.31 -11.58
CA ILE A 14 2.59 -0.92 -11.89
C ILE A 14 2.19 -2.04 -10.91
N GLY A 15 2.10 -1.74 -9.61
CA GLY A 15 1.68 -2.71 -8.60
C GLY A 15 0.26 -3.22 -8.84
N ASP A 16 -0.68 -2.31 -9.14
CA ASP A 16 -2.07 -2.66 -9.43
C ASP A 16 -2.18 -3.49 -10.72
N PHE A 17 -1.41 -3.15 -11.75
CA PHE A 17 -1.38 -3.91 -12.99
C PHE A 17 -0.83 -5.33 -12.80
N VAL A 18 0.28 -5.48 -12.07
CA VAL A 18 0.84 -6.80 -11.74
C VAL A 18 -0.15 -7.61 -10.90
N SER A 19 -0.85 -6.97 -9.98
CA SER A 19 -1.88 -7.63 -9.17
C SER A 19 -3.04 -8.12 -10.04
N ALA A 20 -3.52 -7.26 -10.94
CA ALA A 20 -4.58 -7.59 -11.88
C ALA A 20 -4.20 -8.75 -12.82
N LEU A 21 -2.95 -8.83 -13.28
CA LEU A 21 -2.45 -9.95 -14.07
C LEU A 21 -2.45 -11.27 -13.30
N GLY A 22 -2.38 -11.24 -11.97
CA GLY A 22 -2.44 -12.44 -11.13
C GLY A 22 -3.84 -13.00 -10.93
N LEU A 23 -4.89 -12.16 -11.06
CA LEU A 23 -6.27 -12.54 -10.79
C LEU A 23 -6.77 -13.74 -11.63
N PRO A 24 -6.51 -13.83 -12.95
CA PRO A 24 -6.97 -14.97 -13.75
C PRO A 24 -6.45 -16.30 -13.23
N PHE A 25 -5.19 -16.35 -12.79
CA PHE A 25 -4.57 -17.57 -12.26
C PHE A 25 -5.24 -18.03 -10.95
N ILE A 26 -5.56 -17.07 -10.07
CA ILE A 26 -6.27 -17.35 -8.82
C ILE A 26 -7.68 -17.85 -9.13
N LEU A 27 -8.43 -17.15 -9.99
CA LEU A 27 -9.81 -17.51 -10.34
C LEU A 27 -9.92 -18.88 -11.02
N ILE A 28 -8.99 -19.21 -11.91
CA ILE A 28 -8.95 -20.53 -12.56
C ILE A 28 -8.66 -21.62 -11.52
N THR A 29 -7.74 -21.38 -10.57
CA THR A 29 -7.43 -22.33 -9.50
C THR A 29 -8.67 -22.61 -8.64
N GLU A 30 -9.40 -21.57 -8.25
CA GLU A 30 -10.66 -21.71 -7.49
C GLU A 30 -11.72 -22.46 -8.30
N HIS A 31 -11.87 -22.14 -9.58
CA HIS A 31 -12.80 -22.85 -10.47
C HIS A 31 -12.47 -24.35 -10.60
N LEU A 32 -11.18 -24.70 -10.56
CA LEU A 32 -10.69 -26.07 -10.63
C LEU A 32 -10.63 -26.77 -9.25
N SER A 33 -11.43 -26.35 -8.28
CA SER A 33 -11.47 -26.94 -6.93
C SER A 33 -10.11 -26.94 -6.25
N SER A 34 -9.42 -25.80 -6.30
CA SER A 34 -8.07 -25.58 -5.76
C SER A 34 -6.96 -26.42 -6.40
N ASN A 35 -7.20 -27.00 -7.59
CA ASN A 35 -6.17 -27.72 -8.33
C ASN A 35 -5.23 -26.75 -9.07
N TRP A 36 -3.96 -26.78 -8.71
CA TRP A 36 -2.93 -25.90 -9.24
C TRP A 36 -2.27 -26.44 -10.52
N ILE A 37 -2.61 -25.88 -11.68
CA ILE A 37 -2.12 -26.36 -12.98
C ILE A 37 -0.95 -25.55 -13.57
N PHE A 38 -0.54 -24.47 -12.93
CA PHE A 38 0.40 -23.49 -13.50
C PHE A 38 1.88 -23.76 -13.20
N GLY A 39 2.18 -24.93 -12.62
CA GLY A 39 3.53 -25.36 -12.29
C GLY A 39 4.13 -24.70 -11.05
N GLN A 40 5.34 -25.15 -10.68
CA GLN A 40 5.99 -24.80 -9.41
C GLN A 40 6.34 -23.31 -9.31
N PHE A 41 6.88 -22.71 -10.38
CA PHE A 41 7.30 -21.31 -10.37
C PHE A 41 6.15 -20.36 -10.02
N LEU A 42 5.02 -20.47 -10.71
CA LEU A 42 3.87 -19.63 -10.43
C LEU A 42 3.25 -19.95 -9.05
N CYS A 43 3.30 -21.20 -8.59
CA CYS A 43 2.83 -21.54 -7.24
C CYS A 43 3.59 -20.76 -6.17
N GLN A 44 4.91 -20.72 -6.30
CA GLN A 44 5.79 -20.06 -5.32
C GLN A 44 5.76 -18.54 -5.43
N CYS A 45 5.59 -17.99 -6.64
CA CYS A 45 5.73 -16.55 -6.85
C CYS A 45 4.39 -15.80 -6.87
N LEU A 46 3.28 -16.40 -7.34
CA LEU A 46 2.06 -15.65 -7.63
C LEU A 46 1.50 -14.94 -6.38
N ASN A 47 1.13 -15.72 -5.36
CA ASN A 47 0.53 -15.17 -4.13
C ASN A 47 1.49 -14.24 -3.36
N PRO A 48 2.76 -14.62 -3.11
CA PRO A 48 3.70 -13.71 -2.46
C PRO A 48 3.94 -12.41 -3.23
N THR A 49 3.89 -12.44 -4.57
CA THR A 49 3.93 -11.21 -5.39
C THR A 49 2.71 -10.34 -5.16
N GLN A 50 1.50 -10.90 -4.98
CA GLN A 50 0.32 -10.11 -4.60
C GLN A 50 0.52 -9.43 -3.25
N VAL A 51 1.12 -10.12 -2.27
CA VAL A 51 1.47 -9.53 -0.96
C VAL A 51 2.46 -8.38 -1.13
N VAL A 52 3.51 -8.55 -1.93
CA VAL A 52 4.49 -7.49 -2.24
C VAL A 52 3.80 -6.29 -2.88
N CYS A 53 2.97 -6.50 -3.91
CA CYS A 53 2.25 -5.43 -4.60
C CYS A 53 1.33 -4.67 -3.63
N GLY A 54 0.56 -5.39 -2.79
CA GLY A 54 -0.26 -4.77 -1.75
C GLY A 54 0.56 -3.92 -0.77
N MET A 55 1.69 -4.43 -0.29
CA MET A 55 2.60 -3.68 0.59
C MET A 55 3.17 -2.44 -0.10
N VAL A 56 3.59 -2.55 -1.36
CA VAL A 56 4.08 -1.42 -2.16
C VAL A 56 2.99 -0.36 -2.28
N THR A 57 1.75 -0.75 -2.59
CA THR A 57 0.59 0.14 -2.67
C THR A 57 0.39 0.91 -1.36
N THR A 58 0.40 0.23 -0.21
CA THR A 58 0.25 0.88 1.10
C THR A 58 1.42 1.81 1.44
N ASN A 59 2.65 1.38 1.16
CA ASN A 59 3.86 2.17 1.37
C ASN A 59 3.86 3.44 0.51
N VAL A 60 3.40 3.33 -0.74
CA VAL A 60 3.23 4.46 -1.66
C VAL A 60 2.19 5.44 -1.15
N HIS A 61 1.01 4.98 -0.70
CA HIS A 61 0.00 5.86 -0.10
C HIS A 61 0.52 6.62 1.12
N THR A 62 1.32 5.94 1.96
CA THR A 62 1.97 6.55 3.12
C THR A 62 2.99 7.61 2.69
N ALA A 63 3.82 7.31 1.69
CA ALA A 63 4.81 8.24 1.14
C ALA A 63 4.14 9.48 0.52
N ILE A 64 3.03 9.30 -0.20
CA ILE A 64 2.22 10.40 -0.74
C ILE A 64 1.68 11.25 0.41
N SER A 65 1.14 10.63 1.46
CA SER A 65 0.61 11.34 2.65
C SER A 65 1.68 12.19 3.33
N VAL A 66 2.90 11.67 3.48
CA VAL A 66 4.06 12.40 4.03
C VAL A 66 4.46 13.56 3.13
N ASP A 67 4.57 13.34 1.81
CA ASP A 67 4.91 14.37 0.84
C ASP A 67 3.86 15.50 0.86
N ARG A 68 2.57 15.17 0.95
CA ARG A 68 1.49 16.14 1.12
C ARG A 68 1.61 16.90 2.44
N TYR A 69 1.86 16.20 3.54
CA TYR A 69 2.03 16.84 4.84
C TYR A 69 3.22 17.82 4.83
N ILE A 70 4.36 17.43 4.28
CA ILE A 70 5.54 18.31 4.20
C ILE A 70 5.26 19.55 3.36
N SER A 71 4.54 19.39 2.24
CA SER A 71 4.14 20.52 1.38
C SER A 71 3.24 21.51 2.12
N VAL A 72 2.36 21.00 2.99
CA VAL A 72 1.38 21.81 3.72
C VAL A 72 1.95 22.39 5.02
N ALA A 73 2.82 21.67 5.71
CA ALA A 73 3.39 22.12 6.98
C ALA A 73 4.64 22.99 6.77
N TYR A 74 5.39 22.78 5.68
CA TYR A 74 6.68 23.43 5.44
C TYR A 74 6.79 23.95 3.99
N PRO A 75 6.04 24.99 3.63
CA PRO A 75 5.96 25.48 2.24
C PRO A 75 7.29 26.01 1.68
N PHE A 76 8.18 26.51 2.53
CA PHE A 76 9.51 27.00 2.15
C PHE A 76 10.58 25.88 2.11
N LYS A 77 10.20 24.64 2.42
CA LYS A 77 11.13 23.51 2.37
C LYS A 77 11.41 23.15 0.91
N GLY A 78 12.70 23.21 0.55
CA GLY A 78 13.16 22.86 -0.80
C GLY A 78 12.76 21.44 -1.23
N LYS A 79 12.73 21.22 -2.55
CA LYS A 79 12.39 19.92 -3.15
C LYS A 79 13.37 18.84 -2.67
N PRO A 80 12.93 17.59 -2.44
CA PRO A 80 13.84 16.51 -2.08
C PRO A 80 14.87 16.27 -3.19
N LYS A 81 16.15 16.12 -2.79
CA LYS A 81 17.26 15.76 -3.68
C LYS A 81 16.97 14.43 -4.40
N ARG A 82 17.56 14.23 -5.58
CA ARG A 82 17.40 12.99 -6.38
C ARG A 82 17.75 11.73 -5.57
N SER A 83 18.85 11.77 -4.81
CA SER A 83 19.28 10.68 -3.93
C SER A 83 18.23 10.29 -2.90
N ARG A 84 17.60 11.28 -2.24
CA ARG A 84 16.55 11.04 -1.24
C ARG A 84 15.30 10.40 -1.88
N LYS A 85 14.92 10.82 -3.08
CA LYS A 85 13.79 10.20 -3.81
C LYS A 85 14.07 8.73 -4.11
N TRP A 86 15.28 8.42 -4.62
CA TRP A 86 15.73 7.05 -4.87
C TRP A 86 15.72 6.20 -3.61
N LEU A 87 16.20 6.74 -2.49
CA LEU A 87 16.17 6.04 -1.21
C LEU A 87 14.73 5.70 -0.76
N ILE A 88 13.77 6.62 -0.97
CA ILE A 88 12.36 6.36 -0.66
C ILE A 88 11.81 5.22 -1.55
N PHE A 89 12.06 5.25 -2.85
CA PHE A 89 11.65 4.16 -3.74
C PHE A 89 12.26 2.83 -3.33
N LEU A 90 13.56 2.81 -3.08
CA LEU A 90 14.26 1.61 -2.64
C LEU A 90 13.68 1.08 -1.33
N ALA A 91 13.41 1.95 -0.35
CA ALA A 91 12.80 1.56 0.92
C ALA A 91 11.40 0.97 0.73
N ILE A 92 10.56 1.56 -0.13
CA ILE A 92 9.21 1.06 -0.42
C ILE A 92 9.26 -0.39 -0.93
N TRP A 93 10.14 -0.67 -1.89
CA TRP A 93 10.27 -2.00 -2.50
C TRP A 93 10.95 -2.99 -1.59
N LEU A 94 12.08 -2.62 -0.97
CA LEU A 94 12.83 -3.52 -0.10
C LEU A 94 12.01 -3.93 1.12
N THR A 95 11.29 -3.00 1.75
CA THR A 95 10.44 -3.35 2.90
C THR A 95 9.33 -4.31 2.51
N ALA A 96 8.68 -4.12 1.35
CA ALA A 96 7.66 -5.02 0.84
C ALA A 96 8.22 -6.43 0.57
N ILE A 97 9.35 -6.53 -0.14
CA ILE A 97 9.97 -7.82 -0.49
C ILE A 97 10.46 -8.54 0.77
N LEU A 98 11.12 -7.84 1.69
CA LEU A 98 11.65 -8.45 2.92
C LEU A 98 10.54 -9.01 3.81
N CYS A 99 9.43 -8.28 3.94
CA CYS A 99 8.30 -8.76 4.74
C CYS A 99 7.55 -9.93 4.06
N ALA A 100 7.49 -9.95 2.73
CA ALA A 100 6.87 -11.04 1.97
C ALA A 100 7.78 -12.27 1.79
N LEU A 101 9.07 -12.16 2.11
CA LEU A 101 10.05 -13.23 1.91
C LEU A 101 9.66 -14.57 2.55
N PRO A 102 9.13 -14.61 3.80
CA PRO A 102 8.67 -15.87 4.39
C PRO A 102 7.57 -16.54 3.55
N ALA A 103 6.63 -15.78 2.98
CA ALA A 103 5.58 -16.32 2.12
C ALA A 103 6.15 -16.98 0.84
N PHE A 104 7.21 -16.43 0.24
CA PHE A 104 7.90 -17.05 -0.91
C PHE A 104 8.52 -18.40 -0.54
N ILE A 105 9.08 -18.52 0.66
CA ILE A 105 9.77 -19.74 1.12
C ILE A 105 8.77 -20.81 1.56
N ALA A 106 7.72 -20.39 2.28
CA ALA A 106 6.69 -21.24 2.85
C ALA A 106 5.80 -21.88 1.78
N ARG A 107 5.61 -21.24 0.63
CA ARG A 107 4.71 -21.76 -0.41
C ARG A 107 5.34 -22.93 -1.18
N LYS A 108 4.64 -24.05 -1.21
CA LYS A 108 5.10 -25.32 -1.79
C LYS A 108 4.00 -25.94 -2.66
N LEU A 109 4.44 -26.63 -3.71
CA LEU A 109 3.58 -27.40 -4.61
C LEU A 109 3.68 -28.89 -4.24
N PHE A 110 2.53 -29.52 -4.02
CA PHE A 110 2.42 -30.95 -3.76
C PHE A 110 1.55 -31.61 -4.81
N GLU A 111 1.92 -32.81 -5.19
CA GLU A 111 1.09 -33.67 -6.01
C GLU A 111 0.42 -34.71 -5.10
N ILE A 112 -0.91 -34.78 -5.16
CA ILE A 112 -1.71 -35.76 -4.43
C ILE A 112 -2.36 -36.69 -5.44
N GLN A 113 -2.01 -37.98 -5.34
CA GLN A 113 -2.64 -39.03 -6.13
C GLN A 113 -3.90 -39.51 -5.42
N LEU A 114 -5.06 -39.21 -6.02
CA LEU A 114 -6.36 -39.74 -5.61
C LEU A 114 -6.71 -40.96 -6.49
N PRO A 115 -7.63 -41.83 -6.05
CA PRO A 115 -7.98 -43.07 -6.78
C PRO A 115 -8.39 -42.87 -8.25
N HIS A 116 -8.87 -41.68 -8.62
CA HIS A 116 -9.38 -41.38 -9.97
C HIS A 116 -8.76 -40.13 -10.62
N ARG A 117 -7.84 -39.43 -9.94
CA ARG A 117 -7.20 -38.21 -10.48
C ARG A 117 -5.95 -37.83 -9.70
N THR A 118 -5.05 -37.11 -10.35
CA THR A 118 -3.96 -36.39 -9.69
C THR A 118 -4.37 -34.94 -9.46
N VAL A 119 -4.16 -34.43 -8.25
CA VAL A 119 -4.45 -33.05 -7.87
C VAL A 119 -3.18 -32.39 -7.35
N ASN A 120 -2.87 -31.23 -7.89
CA ASN A 120 -1.77 -30.40 -7.46
C ASN A 120 -2.27 -29.37 -6.45
N ILE A 121 -1.66 -29.30 -5.27
CA ILE A 121 -2.03 -28.36 -4.22
C ILE A 121 -0.87 -27.38 -3.99
N CYS A 122 -1.19 -26.09 -4.06
CA CYS A 122 -0.26 -25.00 -3.82
C CYS A 122 -0.59 -24.25 -2.52
N ILE A 123 0.06 -24.64 -1.43
CA ILE A 123 -0.24 -24.14 -0.07
C ILE A 123 1.02 -23.65 0.64
N GLU A 124 0.82 -22.86 1.68
CA GLU A 124 1.87 -22.38 2.57
C GLU A 124 2.10 -23.41 3.69
N ILE A 125 3.38 -23.72 3.94
CA ILE A 125 3.79 -24.60 5.03
C ILE A 125 4.72 -23.81 5.93
N TYR A 126 4.24 -23.56 7.15
CA TYR A 126 5.01 -22.96 8.23
C TYR A 126 5.43 -24.02 9.23
N SER A 127 6.49 -23.75 10.01
CA SER A 127 7.04 -24.71 10.99
C SER A 127 6.05 -25.07 12.10
N SER A 128 5.06 -24.22 12.38
CA SER A 128 3.97 -24.47 13.32
C SER A 128 2.78 -23.54 13.03
N PRO A 129 1.55 -23.87 13.48
CA PRO A 129 0.41 -22.96 13.39
C PRO A 129 0.66 -21.62 14.07
N ASN A 130 1.36 -21.62 15.22
CA ASN A 130 1.75 -20.40 15.91
C ASN A 130 2.66 -19.51 15.06
N ALA A 131 3.59 -20.11 14.30
CA ALA A 131 4.49 -19.35 13.43
C ALA A 131 3.73 -18.71 12.26
N GLN A 132 2.74 -19.40 11.70
CA GLN A 132 1.84 -18.83 10.69
C GLN A 132 1.06 -17.65 11.27
N HIS A 133 0.33 -17.85 12.37
CA HIS A 133 -0.47 -16.79 12.98
C HIS A 133 0.36 -15.55 13.38
N ILE A 134 1.56 -15.75 13.94
CA ILE A 134 2.48 -14.64 14.24
C ILE A 134 2.86 -13.87 12.97
N TYR A 135 3.15 -14.57 11.87
CA TYR A 135 3.48 -13.95 10.60
C TYR A 135 2.29 -13.19 9.99
N SER A 136 1.08 -13.75 10.07
CA SER A 136 -0.16 -13.12 9.62
C SER A 136 -0.45 -11.82 10.39
N VAL A 137 -0.36 -11.87 11.72
CA VAL A 137 -0.51 -10.68 12.59
C VAL A 137 0.57 -9.64 12.28
N PHE A 138 1.81 -10.07 12.04
CA PHE A 138 2.90 -9.19 11.64
C PHE A 138 2.61 -8.48 10.31
N LEU A 139 2.23 -9.24 9.28
CA LEU A 139 1.88 -8.69 7.97
C LEU A 139 0.69 -7.73 8.07
N PHE A 140 -0.37 -8.11 8.78
CA PHE A 140 -1.52 -7.24 9.02
C PHE A 140 -1.10 -5.94 9.70
N SER A 141 -0.25 -6.01 10.73
CA SER A 141 0.18 -4.84 11.49
C SER A 141 1.02 -3.88 10.63
N VAL A 142 2.00 -4.42 9.89
CA VAL A 142 2.96 -3.63 9.11
C VAL A 142 2.38 -3.15 7.79
N ASN A 143 1.56 -3.96 7.12
CA ASN A 143 0.94 -3.61 5.83
C ASN A 143 -0.31 -2.75 6.02
N TYR A 144 -1.13 -3.03 7.04
CA TYR A 144 -2.46 -2.43 7.15
C TYR A 144 -2.56 -1.45 8.32
N LEU A 145 -2.42 -1.92 9.56
CA LEU A 145 -2.75 -1.13 10.74
C LEU A 145 -1.85 0.10 10.92
N ILE A 146 -0.52 -0.09 10.96
CA ILE A 146 0.43 0.99 11.19
C ILE A 146 0.35 2.06 10.08
N PRO A 147 0.39 1.70 8.79
CA PRO A 147 0.28 2.70 7.71
C PRO A 147 -1.02 3.50 7.76
N ILE A 148 -2.16 2.87 8.06
CA ILE A 148 -3.45 3.57 8.16
C ILE A 148 -3.44 4.59 9.29
N LEU A 149 -2.92 4.22 10.46
CA LEU A 149 -2.79 5.14 11.59
C LEU A 149 -1.89 6.33 11.23
N VAL A 150 -0.75 6.08 10.59
CA VAL A 150 0.16 7.14 10.13
C VAL A 150 -0.56 8.07 9.15
N MET A 151 -1.22 7.52 8.13
CA MET A 151 -1.95 8.33 7.14
C MET A 151 -3.08 9.15 7.77
N ALA A 152 -3.85 8.56 8.71
CA ALA A 152 -4.92 9.25 9.42
C ALA A 152 -4.39 10.43 10.25
N VAL A 153 -3.27 10.24 10.96
CA VAL A 153 -2.60 11.31 11.71
C VAL A 153 -2.11 12.41 10.77
N LEU A 154 -1.47 12.06 9.65
CA LEU A 154 -0.96 13.04 8.70
C LEU A 154 -2.09 13.86 8.06
N TYR A 155 -3.17 13.23 7.60
CA TYR A 155 -4.28 13.94 6.98
C TYR A 155 -5.09 14.76 7.99
N SER A 156 -5.25 14.30 9.23
CA SER A 156 -5.88 15.12 10.28
C SER A 156 -5.06 16.38 10.56
N ARG A 157 -3.73 16.27 10.66
CA ARG A 157 -2.82 17.43 10.79
C ARG A 157 -2.92 18.38 9.61
N ILE A 158 -2.95 17.86 8.36
CA ILE A 158 -3.17 18.68 7.15
C ILE A 158 -4.47 19.48 7.26
N MET A 159 -5.57 18.85 7.66
CA MET A 159 -6.87 19.51 7.79
C MET A 159 -6.87 20.60 8.86
N LEU A 160 -6.24 20.34 10.01
CA LEU A 160 -6.09 21.34 11.09
C LEU A 160 -5.25 22.54 10.64
N LEU A 161 -4.14 22.30 9.94
CA LEU A 161 -3.29 23.35 9.38
C LEU A 161 -4.08 24.24 8.41
N ILE A 162 -4.76 23.62 7.43
CA ILE A 162 -5.58 24.35 6.46
C ILE A 162 -6.69 25.17 7.13
N ARG A 163 -7.35 24.63 8.17
CA ARG A 163 -8.38 25.34 8.94
C ARG A 163 -7.79 26.55 9.69
N SER A 164 -6.64 26.37 10.36
CA SER A 164 -5.97 27.44 11.11
C SER A 164 -5.55 28.62 10.22
N VAL A 165 -5.08 28.35 9.00
CA VAL A 165 -4.71 29.36 8.00
C VAL A 165 -5.95 30.10 7.52
N LYS A 166 -7.04 29.38 7.22
CA LYS A 166 -8.32 29.99 6.82
C LYS A 166 -8.90 30.89 7.92
N HIS A 167 -8.82 30.45 9.18
CA HIS A 167 -9.33 31.22 10.32
C HIS A 167 -8.55 32.50 10.56
N ARG A 168 -7.21 32.46 10.50
CA ARG A 168 -6.36 33.66 10.59
C ARG A 168 -6.71 34.67 9.50
N ARG A 169 -6.84 34.24 8.25
CA ARG A 169 -7.22 35.11 7.12
C ARG A 169 -8.58 35.79 7.30
N ARG A 170 -9.55 35.13 7.96
CA ARG A 170 -10.88 35.69 8.19
C ARG A 170 -10.90 36.74 9.31
N LYS A 171 -9.92 36.71 10.22
CA LYS A 171 -9.76 37.68 11.32
C LYS A 171 -8.88 38.88 10.96
N SER A 172 -8.02 38.76 9.96
CA SER A 172 -7.17 39.86 9.48
C SER A 172 -7.94 40.79 8.51
N THR A 173 -7.96 42.09 8.79
CA THR A 173 -8.50 43.18 7.96
C THR A 173 -7.78 43.21 6.58
N PRO A 174 -8.42 43.64 5.46
CA PRO A 174 -7.91 43.45 4.10
C PRO A 174 -6.86 44.49 3.68
N SER A 175 -5.95 44.86 4.57
CA SER A 175 -4.94 45.90 4.31
C SER A 175 -3.54 45.39 4.63
N TYR A 176 -2.74 45.26 3.57
CA TYR A 176 -1.27 45.23 3.55
C TYR A 176 -0.50 44.03 4.11
N LEU A 177 -1.11 42.85 4.33
CA LEU A 177 -0.31 41.63 4.51
C LEU A 177 0.07 41.06 3.14
N SER A 178 1.31 41.34 2.76
CA SER A 178 2.07 40.73 1.69
C SER A 178 1.75 39.24 1.50
N ASP A 179 1.75 38.87 0.23
CA ASP A 179 1.46 37.59 -0.41
C ASP A 179 2.40 36.43 0.01
N GLU A 180 2.87 36.39 1.26
CA GLU A 180 3.85 35.41 1.78
C GLU A 180 3.20 34.25 2.52
N SER A 181 1.87 34.18 2.57
CA SER A 181 1.18 32.98 3.03
C SER A 181 1.19 31.95 1.90
N PRO A 182 1.53 30.66 2.15
CA PRO A 182 1.59 29.66 1.09
C PRO A 182 0.22 29.54 0.42
N CYS A 183 0.11 30.10 -0.78
CA CYS A 183 -1.09 30.02 -1.59
C CYS A 183 -1.26 28.55 -2.02
N TYR A 184 -1.93 27.75 -1.18
CA TYR A 184 -2.38 26.42 -1.57
C TYR A 184 -3.36 26.59 -2.71
N THR A 185 -2.88 26.40 -3.94
CA THR A 185 -3.70 26.53 -5.14
C THR A 185 -4.92 25.60 -5.02
N GLY A 186 -6.05 25.98 -5.63
CA GLY A 186 -7.25 25.13 -5.64
C GLY A 186 -6.96 23.70 -6.12
N TYR A 187 -5.98 23.56 -7.02
CA TYR A 187 -5.49 22.27 -7.51
C TYR A 187 -4.85 21.41 -6.42
N GLU A 188 -4.07 21.97 -5.50
CA GLU A 188 -3.46 21.21 -4.40
C GLU A 188 -4.49 20.70 -3.40
N ARG A 189 -5.53 21.50 -3.09
CA ARG A 189 -6.64 21.04 -2.25
C ARG A 189 -7.43 19.94 -2.93
N LYS A 190 -7.72 20.07 -4.22
CA LYS A 190 -8.39 19.02 -5.02
C LYS A 190 -7.57 17.73 -5.00
N PHE A 191 -6.26 17.84 -5.18
CA PHE A 191 -5.35 16.70 -5.13
C PHE A 191 -5.31 16.05 -3.74
N ILE A 192 -5.25 16.83 -2.65
CA ILE A 192 -5.31 16.29 -1.27
C ILE A 192 -6.64 15.57 -1.02
N ARG A 193 -7.76 16.19 -1.40
CA ARG A 193 -9.10 15.58 -1.27
C ARG A 193 -9.18 14.26 -2.06
N MET A 194 -8.65 14.23 -3.28
CA MET A 194 -8.58 13.01 -4.09
C MET A 194 -7.79 11.91 -3.38
N ASN A 195 -6.60 12.21 -2.84
CA ASN A 195 -5.80 11.19 -2.13
C ASN A 195 -6.49 10.66 -0.87
N ILE A 196 -7.23 11.49 -0.13
CA ILE A 196 -8.01 11.04 1.02
C ILE A 196 -9.09 10.05 0.59
N VAL A 197 -9.81 10.35 -0.49
CA VAL A 197 -10.84 9.44 -1.03
C VAL A 197 -10.21 8.12 -1.46
N VAL A 198 -9.10 8.16 -2.20
CA VAL A 198 -8.37 6.96 -2.64
C VAL A 198 -7.90 6.14 -1.44
N MET A 199 -7.35 6.79 -0.40
CA MET A 199 -6.94 6.11 0.84
C MET A 199 -8.12 5.43 1.53
N LEU A 200 -9.27 6.11 1.68
CA LEU A 200 -10.44 5.53 2.31
C LEU A 200 -10.98 4.34 1.51
N LEU A 201 -11.02 4.44 0.19
CA LEU A 201 -11.41 3.33 -0.68
C LEU A 201 -10.46 2.15 -0.54
N PHE A 202 -9.14 2.40 -0.55
CA PHE A 202 -8.14 1.36 -0.31
C PHE A 202 -8.37 0.65 1.03
N VAL A 203 -8.56 1.41 2.11
CA VAL A 203 -8.82 0.87 3.45
C VAL A 203 -10.08 0.00 3.46
N LEU A 204 -11.18 0.49 2.90
CA LEU A 204 -12.48 -0.20 2.90
C LEU A 204 -12.49 -1.44 2.01
N CYS A 205 -11.86 -1.39 0.84
CA CYS A 205 -11.80 -2.53 -0.07
C CYS A 205 -10.79 -3.59 0.38
N TYR A 206 -9.73 -3.19 1.07
CA TYR A 206 -8.67 -4.11 1.50
C TYR A 206 -8.94 -4.70 2.89
N LEU A 207 -9.79 -4.06 3.72
CA LEU A 207 -10.16 -4.57 5.05
C LEU A 207 -10.74 -5.99 5.00
N PRO A 208 -11.72 -6.33 4.15
CA PRO A 208 -12.33 -7.65 4.16
C PRO A 208 -11.30 -8.74 3.82
N TYR A 209 -10.42 -8.46 2.86
CA TYR A 209 -9.33 -9.34 2.49
C TYR A 209 -8.37 -9.57 3.66
N GLN A 210 -7.94 -8.49 4.32
CA GLN A 210 -7.03 -8.56 5.46
C GLN A 210 -7.63 -9.27 6.67
N VAL A 211 -8.91 -9.04 6.96
CA VAL A 211 -9.64 -9.73 8.04
C VAL A 211 -9.84 -11.20 7.70
N PHE A 212 -10.21 -11.53 6.47
CA PHE A 212 -10.33 -12.92 6.03
C PHE A 212 -9.00 -13.66 6.15
N PHE A 213 -7.91 -13.06 5.67
CA PHE A 213 -6.56 -13.61 5.79
C PHE A 213 -6.16 -13.84 7.26
N LEU A 214 -6.49 -12.90 8.15
CA LEU A 214 -6.19 -13.02 9.58
C LEU A 214 -7.05 -14.06 10.31
N LEU A 215 -8.30 -14.27 9.90
CA LEU A 215 -9.24 -15.18 10.57
C LEU A 215 -9.16 -16.63 10.09
N MET A 216 -8.71 -16.84 8.85
CA MET A 216 -8.64 -18.16 8.21
C MET A 216 -7.29 -18.87 8.44
N GLU A 217 -6.33 -18.19 9.09
CA GLU A 217 -5.01 -18.71 9.46
C GLU A 217 -4.87 -18.89 10.97
#